data_AF-A0A1Y4WIK3-F1
#
_entry.id   AF-A0A1Y4WIK3-F1
#
_cell.length_a   1.000
_cell.length_b   1.000
_cell.length_c   1.000
_cell.angle_alpha   90.00
_cell.angle_beta   90.00
_cell.angle_gamma   90.00
#
_symmetry.space_group_name_H-M   'P 1'
#
loop_
_entity.id
_entity.type
_entity.pdbx_description
1 polymer ?
#
loop_
_entity_poly.entity_id
_entity_poly.type
_entity_poly.pdbx_seq_one_letter_code
_entity_poly.pdbx_strand_id
1 'polypeptide(L)' 'MFLDKIALILAIIGGLNWGSIGIFRFDIVAALFGGQDSMVSRIIYTLVGLAAIWCISLLFRDTRGKE' A
#
# COMPACT_ATOMS: atom_id res chain seq x y z
N MET A 1 2.58 8.54 -15.84
CA MET A 1 3.96 8.15 -15.50
C MET A 1 4.30 8.40 -14.03
N PHE A 2 4.15 9.62 -13.50
CA PHE A 2 4.48 9.89 -12.08
C PHE A 2 3.49 9.27 -11.08
N LEU A 3 2.18 9.39 -11.34
CA LEU A 3 1.14 8.85 -10.45
C LEU A 3 1.17 7.31 -10.39
N ASP A 4 1.49 6.66 -11.51
CA ASP A 4 1.62 5.20 -11.60
C ASP A 4 2.78 4.70 -10.74
N LYS A 5 3.92 5.42 -10.73
CA LYS A 5 5.08 5.14 -9.89
C LYS A 5 4.78 5.32 -8.40
N ILE A 6 4.06 6.39 -8.04
CA ILE A 6 3.64 6.64 -6.65
C ILE A 6 2.71 5.52 -6.17
N ALA A 7 1.73 5.12 -6.98
CA ALA A 7 0.83 4.01 -6.66
C ALA A 7 1.57 2.68 -6.47
N LEU A 8 2.57 2.40 -7.33
CA LEU A 8 3.42 1.21 -7.22
C LEU A 8 4.24 1.21 -5.93
N ILE A 9 4.85 2.35 -5.58
CA ILE A 9 5.62 2.50 -4.35
C ILE A 9 4.71 2.30 -3.12
N LEU A 10 3.54 2.93 -3.09
CA LEU A 10 2.57 2.74 -2.00
C LEU A 10 2.08 1.29 -1.90
N ALA A 11 1.83 0.61 -3.03
CA ALA A 11 1.44 -0.79 -3.04
C ALA A 11 2.55 -1.72 -2.53
N ILE A 12 3.81 -1.46 -2.90
CA ILE A 12 4.98 -2.20 -2.40
C ILE A 12 5.14 -2.00 -0.88
N ILE A 13 5.04 -0.76 -0.40
CA ILE A 13 5.10 -0.43 1.04
C ILE A 13 3.97 -1.16 1.79
N GLY A 14 2.75 -1.17 1.23
CA GLY A 14 1.62 -1.90 1.80
C GLY A 14 1.82 -3.41 1.86
N GLY A 15 2.31 -4.00 0.77
CA GLY A 15 2.64 -5.42 0.69
C GLY A 15 3.75 -5.82 1.66
N LEU A 16 4.77 -4.98 1.83
CA LEU A 16 5.83 -5.19 2.83
C LEU A 16 5.29 -5.12 4.26
N ASN A 17 4.42 -4.16 4.58
CA ASN A 17 3.81 -4.07 5.91
C ASN A 17 2.93 -5.30 6.20
N TRP A 18 2.06 -5.68 5.26
CA TRP A 18 1.20 -6.85 5.41
C TRP A 18 1.98 -8.17 5.41
N GLY A 19 3.06 -8.28 4.64
CA GLY A 19 3.99 -9.42 4.67
C GLY A 19 4.71 -9.54 6.01
N SER A 20 5.13 -8.41 6.59
CA SER A 20 5.70 -8.35 7.94
C SER A 20 4.70 -8.79 9.01
N ILE A 21 3.43 -8.37 8.90
CA ILE A 21 2.35 -8.82 9.79
C ILE A 21 2.07 -10.31 9.62
N GLY A 22 2.08 -10.84 8.39
CA GLY A 22 1.82 -12.25 8.13
C GLY A 22 2.92 -13.19 8.63
N ILE A 23 4.18 -12.82 8.44
CA ILE A 23 5.35 -13.67 8.77
C ILE A 23 5.75 -13.49 10.23
N PHE A 24 5.85 -12.24 10.70
CA PHE A 24 6.41 -11.89 12.00
C PHE A 24 5.35 -11.42 13.01
N ARG A 25 4.08 -11.27 12.59
CA ARG A 25 3.01 -10.62 13.40
C ARG A 25 3.42 -9.23 13.89
N PHE A 26 4.35 -8.59 13.18
CA PHE A 26 4.90 -7.30 13.52
C PHE A 26 4.40 -6.25 12.54
N ASP A 27 3.61 -5.31 13.06
CA ASP A 27 3.01 -4.23 12.31
C ASP A 27 3.84 -2.96 12.48
N ILE A 28 4.58 -2.59 11.43
CA ILE A 28 5.52 -1.46 11.44
C ILE A 28 4.77 -0.14 11.60
N VAL A 29 3.60 -0.02 10.96
CA VAL A 29 2.76 1.17 11.06
C VAL A 29 2.20 1.29 12.48
N ALA A 30 1.67 0.21 13.06
CA ALA A 30 1.20 0.23 14.43
C ALA A 30 2.33 0.56 15.41
N ALA A 31 3.52 0.01 15.22
CA ALA A 31 4.68 0.26 16.07
C ALA A 31 5.12 1.74 16.05
N LEU A 32 5.04 2.40 14.89
CA LEU A 32 5.41 3.82 14.73
C LEU A 32 4.30 4.79 15.17
N PHE A 33 3.03 4.44 14.98
CA PHE A 33 1.90 5.37 15.13
C PHE A 33 1.00 5.10 16.36
N GLY A 34 1.48 4.30 17.31
CA GLY A 34 0.84 4.14 18.63
C GLY A 34 -0.18 3.01 18.74
N GLY A 35 -0.07 1.99 17.89
CA GLY A 35 -0.87 0.77 17.93
C GLY A 35 -1.83 0.60 16.74
N GLN A 36 -2.37 -0.60 16.60
CA GLN A 36 -3.26 -0.99 15.50
C GLN A 36 -4.62 -0.26 15.58
N ASP A 37 -5.04 0.12 16.79
CA ASP A 37 -6.27 0.87 17.07
C ASP A 37 -6.12 2.40 16.95
N SER A 38 -4.91 2.91 16.80
CA SER A 38 -4.68 4.34 16.61
C SER A 38 -5.38 4.83 15.34
N MET A 39 -6.14 5.94 15.45
CA MET A 39 -6.84 6.54 14.30
C MET A 39 -5.87 6.85 13.15
N VAL A 40 -4.63 7.24 13.47
CA VAL A 40 -3.61 7.54 12.47
C VAL A 40 -3.19 6.27 11.71
N SER A 41 -2.97 5.15 12.40
CA SER A 41 -2.67 3.87 11.78
C SER A 41 -3.78 3.43 10.81
N ARG A 42 -5.04 3.59 11.22
CA ARG A 42 -6.21 3.24 10.39
C ARG A 42 -6.29 4.07 9.11
N ILE A 43 -5.97 5.37 9.19
CA ILE A 43 -5.90 6.24 8.01
C ILE A 43 -4.80 5.74 7.07
N ILE A 44 -3.61 5.42 7.60
CA ILE A 44 -2.49 4.92 6.80
C ILE A 44 -2.86 3.60 6.10
N TYR A 45 -3.42 2.64 6.83
CA TYR A 45 -3.86 1.37 6.23
C TYR A 45 -4.91 1.57 5.13
N THR A 46 -5.83 2.50 5.33
CA THR A 46 -6.86 2.81 4.33
C THR A 46 -6.25 3.41 3.06
N LEU A 47 -5.32 4.37 3.21
CA LEU A 47 -4.61 4.97 2.07
C LEU A 47 -3.75 3.95 1.32
N VAL A 48 -3.06 3.08 2.04
CA VAL A 48 -2.26 1.99 1.48
C VAL A 48 -3.15 1.00 0.72
N GLY A 49 -4.29 0.61 1.29
CA GLY A 49 -5.25 -0.28 0.62
C GLY A 49 -5.85 0.33 -0.64
N LEU A 50 -6.22 1.62 -0.60
CA LEU A 50 -6.69 2.35 -1.78
C LEU A 50 -5.61 2.44 -2.87
N ALA A 51 -4.35 2.66 -2.49
CA ALA A 51 -3.25 2.66 -3.44
C ALA A 51 -2.98 1.28 -4.06
N ALA A 52 -3.12 0.20 -3.28
CA ALA A 52 -3.04 -1.17 -3.80
C ALA A 52 -4.17 -1.47 -4.80
N ILE A 53 -5.41 -1.07 -4.50
CA ILE A 53 -6.54 -1.19 -5.44
C ILE A 53 -6.28 -0.39 -6.72
N TRP A 54 -5.74 0.83 -6.61
CA TRP A 54 -5.36 1.62 -7.77
C TRP A 54 -4.27 0.94 -8.60
N CYS A 55 -3.29 0.30 -7.95
CA CYS A 55 -2.26 -0.47 -8.61
C CYS A 55 -2.80 -1.72 -9.31
N ILE A 56 -3.84 -2.37 -8.75
CA ILE A 56 -4.56 -3.47 -9.42
C ILE A 56 -5.27 -2.94 -10.67
N SER A 57 -5.98 -1.81 -10.57
CA SER A 57 -6.57 -1.16 -11.76
C SER A 57 -5.53 -0.79 -12.80
N LEU A 58 -4.30 -0.43 -12.41
CA LEU A 58 -3.18 -0.18 -13.32
C LEU A 58 -2.69 -1.47 -13.99
N LEU A 59 -2.61 -2.59 -13.26
CA LEU A 59 -2.20 -3.89 -13.79
C LEU A 59 -3.17 -4.38 -14.88
N PHE A 60 -4.47 -4.11 -14.72
CA PHE A 60 -5.48 -4.40 -15.75
C PHE A 60 -5.69 -3.26 -16.76
N ARG A 61 -5.06 -2.10 -16.55
CA ARG A 61 -4.98 -1.04 -17.56
C ARG A 61 -3.92 -1.47 -18.56
N ASP A 62 -4.38 -2.20 -19.58
CA ASP A 62 -3.63 -2.54 -20.77
C ASP A 62 -2.73 -1.37 -21.17
N THR A 63 -1.43 -1.61 -21.23
CA THR A 63 -0.45 -0.67 -21.78
C THR A 63 -0.71 -0.61 -23.29
N ARG A 64 -1.82 0.03 -23.70
CA ARG A 64 -2.02 0.43 -25.08
C ARG A 64 -0.88 1.37 -25.41
N GLY A 65 -0.02 0.86 -26.29
CA GLY A 65 1.26 1.40 -26.66
C GLY A 65 1.25 2.92 -26.76
N LYS A 66 2.21 3.53 -26.07
CA LYS A 66 2.79 4.76 -26.60
C LYS A 66 3.74 4.28 -27.70
N GLU A 67 3.19 4.14 -28.91
CA GLU A 67 3.95 4.33 -30.14
C GLU A 67 4.59 5.73 -30.14
#